data_AF-A0A830I0U2-F1
#
_entry.id   AF-A0A830I0U2-F1
#
_cell.length_a   1.000
_cell.length_b   1.000
_cell.length_c   1.000
_cell.angle_alpha   90.00
_cell.angle_beta   90.00
_cell.angle_gamma   90.00
#
_symmetry.space_group_name_H-M   'P 1'
#
loop_
_entity.id
_entity.type
_entity.pdbx_description
1 polymer ?
#
loop_
_entity_poly.entity_id
_entity_poly.type
_entity_poly.pdbx_seq_one_letter_code
_entity_poly.pdbx_strand_id
1 'polypeptide(L)'
;MLDQKVVELKTEFGRKTGEAEALKIGLQKAVDQLAAAESLIGKLSGEKQRWSETSLSLGAMLKELPLNAILAAGFGVYLSDETEDVRSSTLKQWAEIINYHKFDIRRFLSSESEMLEWKAEGLPGDEPTFENAIVILNGVQVPLVIDPAIHQRG
;
A
#
# COMPACT_ATOMS: atom_id res chain seq x y z
N MET A 1 -52.04 11.24 -61.35
CA MET A 1 -52.45 11.32 -59.92
C MET A 1 -51.88 10.19 -59.07
N LEU A 2 -51.80 8.94 -59.59
CA LEU A 2 -51.23 7.82 -58.85
C LEU A 2 -49.72 7.96 -58.58
N ASP A 3 -48.95 8.40 -59.59
CA ASP A 3 -47.49 8.53 -59.48
C ASP A 3 -47.05 9.57 -58.45
N GLN A 4 -47.78 10.68 -58.33
CA GLN A 4 -47.52 11.71 -57.32
C GLN A 4 -47.64 11.14 -55.90
N LYS A 5 -48.66 10.31 -55.67
CA LYS A 5 -48.93 9.67 -54.38
C LYS A 5 -47.86 8.65 -54.02
N VAL A 6 -47.36 7.91 -55.01
CA VAL A 6 -46.24 6.96 -54.84
C VAL A 6 -44.95 7.68 -54.48
N VAL A 7 -44.68 8.84 -55.09
CA VAL A 7 -43.50 9.67 -54.76
C VAL A 7 -43.59 10.22 -53.34
N GLU A 8 -44.74 10.77 -52.93
CA GLU A 8 -44.94 11.24 -51.55
C GLU A 8 -44.70 10.14 -50.51
N LEU A 9 -45.29 8.95 -50.71
CA LEU A 9 -45.13 7.82 -49.80
C LEU A 9 -43.68 7.34 -49.73
N LYS A 10 -42.95 7.29 -50.85
CA LYS A 10 -41.50 6.96 -50.85
C LYS A 10 -40.69 7.99 -50.07
N THR A 11 -41.01 9.26 -50.20
CA THR A 11 -40.31 10.35 -49.52
C THR A 11 -40.57 10.32 -48.02
N GLU A 12 -41.84 10.12 -47.61
CA GLU A 12 -42.21 9.98 -46.19
C GLU A 12 -41.59 8.73 -45.57
N PHE A 13 -41.58 7.60 -46.29
CA PHE A 13 -40.94 6.38 -45.85
C PHE A 13 -39.43 6.56 -45.65
N GLY A 14 -38.75 7.24 -46.58
CA GLY A 14 -37.33 7.59 -46.46
C GLY A 14 -37.06 8.46 -45.22
N ARG A 15 -37.90 9.47 -44.97
CA ARG A 15 -37.81 10.31 -43.77
C ARG A 15 -37.97 9.51 -42.48
N LYS A 16 -39.04 8.71 -42.37
CA LYS A 16 -39.29 7.88 -41.18
C LYS A 16 -38.20 6.84 -40.95
N THR A 17 -37.64 6.29 -42.02
CA THR A 17 -36.52 5.34 -41.93
C THR A 17 -35.25 6.03 -41.44
N GLY A 18 -34.96 7.24 -41.93
CA GLY A 18 -33.82 8.04 -41.43
C GLY A 18 -33.96 8.45 -39.97
N GLU A 19 -35.16 8.86 -39.54
CA GLU A 19 -35.46 9.17 -38.13
C GLU A 19 -35.32 7.94 -37.23
N ALA A 20 -35.81 6.78 -37.68
CA ALA A 20 -35.67 5.52 -36.95
C ALA A 20 -34.20 5.11 -36.78
N GLU A 21 -33.37 5.25 -37.82
CA GLU A 21 -31.94 4.92 -37.73
C GLU A 21 -31.19 5.88 -36.81
N ALA A 22 -31.49 7.19 -36.88
CA ALA A 22 -30.90 8.17 -35.98
C ALA A 22 -31.25 7.88 -34.50
N LEU A 23 -32.51 7.51 -34.22
CA LEU A 23 -32.95 7.09 -32.89
C LEU A 23 -32.23 5.82 -32.42
N LYS A 24 -32.05 4.85 -33.31
CA LYS A 24 -31.33 3.61 -33.01
C LYS A 24 -29.86 3.85 -32.67
N ILE A 25 -29.18 4.71 -33.41
CA ILE A 25 -27.79 5.12 -33.11
C ILE A 25 -27.72 5.84 -31.76
N GLY A 26 -28.66 6.75 -31.50
CA GLY A 26 -28.76 7.46 -30.21
C GLY A 26 -28.98 6.50 -29.04
N LEU A 27 -29.88 5.53 -29.21
CA LEU A 27 -30.14 4.49 -28.22
C LEU A 27 -28.90 3.64 -27.95
N GLN A 28 -28.21 3.17 -29.00
CA GLN A 28 -26.99 2.38 -28.83
C GLN A 28 -25.93 3.14 -28.05
N LYS A 29 -25.71 4.42 -28.39
CA LYS A 29 -24.76 5.27 -27.67
C LYS A 29 -25.13 5.43 -26.18
N ALA A 30 -26.42 5.60 -25.89
CA ALA A 30 -26.89 5.69 -24.51
C ALA A 30 -26.69 4.38 -23.73
N VAL A 31 -26.93 3.22 -24.37
CA VAL A 31 -26.68 1.90 -23.80
C VAL A 31 -25.19 1.70 -23.49
N ASP A 32 -24.31 2.06 -24.43
CA ASP A 32 -22.87 1.93 -24.25
C ASP A 32 -22.36 2.83 -23.10
N GLN A 33 -22.90 4.06 -23.01
CA GLN A 33 -22.60 4.98 -21.91
C GLN A 33 -23.08 4.46 -20.56
N LEU A 34 -24.28 3.87 -20.52
CA LEU A 34 -24.82 3.28 -19.29
C LEU A 34 -23.95 2.11 -18.83
N ALA A 35 -23.59 1.20 -19.74
CA ALA A 35 -22.72 0.06 -19.42
C ALA A 35 -21.34 0.51 -18.88
N ALA A 36 -20.76 1.57 -19.47
CA ALA A 36 -19.52 2.14 -18.96
C ALA A 36 -19.67 2.75 -17.55
N ALA A 37 -20.78 3.46 -17.30
CA ALA A 37 -21.07 4.05 -15.99
C ALA A 37 -21.30 2.97 -14.91
N GLU A 38 -22.04 1.90 -15.23
CA GLU A 38 -22.26 0.77 -14.33
C GLU A 38 -20.95 0.05 -13.99
N SER A 39 -20.09 -0.18 -14.98
CA SER A 39 -18.75 -0.76 -14.76
C SER A 39 -17.90 0.11 -13.83
N LEU A 40 -17.92 1.43 -14.04
CA LEU A 40 -17.19 2.38 -13.20
C LEU A 40 -17.73 2.38 -11.77
N ILE A 41 -19.05 2.39 -11.58
CA ILE A 41 -19.68 2.31 -10.25
C ILE A 41 -19.27 1.02 -9.54
N GLY A 42 -19.25 -0.11 -10.26
CA GLY A 42 -18.77 -1.39 -9.72
C GLY A 42 -17.32 -1.30 -9.22
N LYS A 43 -16.41 -0.74 -10.03
CA LYS A 43 -15.00 -0.53 -9.65
C LYS A 43 -14.86 0.40 -8.44
N LEU A 44 -15.57 1.53 -8.46
CA LEU A 44 -15.56 2.52 -7.37
C LEU A 44 -16.10 1.94 -6.06
N SER A 45 -17.10 1.05 -6.13
CA SER A 45 -17.62 0.37 -4.95
C SER A 45 -16.55 -0.50 -4.28
N GLY A 46 -15.79 -1.27 -5.08
CA GLY A 46 -14.66 -2.05 -4.57
C GLY A 46 -13.56 -1.18 -3.98
N GLU A 47 -13.21 -0.08 -4.64
CA GLU A 47 -12.22 0.87 -4.12
C GLU A 47 -12.65 1.52 -2.82
N LYS A 48 -13.93 1.91 -2.70
CA LYS A 48 -14.50 2.47 -1.49
C LYS A 48 -14.37 1.50 -0.31
N GLN A 49 -14.66 0.23 -0.51
CA GLN A 49 -14.49 -0.78 0.54
C GLN A 49 -13.02 -0.87 0.97
N ARG A 50 -12.10 -1.02 0.00
CA ARG A 50 -10.66 -1.12 0.29
C ARG A 50 -10.12 0.10 1.03
N TRP A 51 -10.52 1.31 0.63
CA TRP A 51 -10.13 2.54 1.33
C TRP A 51 -10.73 2.64 2.73
N SER A 52 -11.96 2.16 2.92
CA SER A 52 -12.57 2.09 4.25
C SER A 52 -11.78 1.16 5.17
N GLU A 53 -11.41 -0.03 4.69
CA GLU A 53 -10.58 -0.99 5.45
C GLU A 53 -9.19 -0.41 5.76
N THR A 54 -8.58 0.27 4.78
CA THR A 54 -7.28 0.92 4.95
C THR A 54 -7.36 2.07 5.96
N SER A 55 -8.43 2.87 5.94
CA SER A 55 -8.66 3.95 6.90
C SER A 55 -8.80 3.43 8.33
N LEU A 56 -9.52 2.33 8.52
CA LEU A 56 -9.64 1.67 9.82
C LEU A 56 -8.28 1.14 10.31
N SER A 57 -7.51 0.50 9.43
CA SER A 57 -6.16 0.02 9.73
C SER A 57 -5.21 1.17 10.12
N LEU A 58 -5.20 2.26 9.36
CA LEU A 58 -4.43 3.47 9.68
C LEU A 58 -4.83 4.06 11.03
N GLY A 59 -6.12 4.08 11.34
CA GLY A 59 -6.61 4.54 12.64
C GLY A 59 -6.13 3.67 13.81
N ALA A 60 -6.00 2.35 13.61
CA ALA A 60 -5.41 1.46 14.60
C ALA A 60 -3.89 1.69 14.74
N MET A 61 -3.17 1.77 13.62
CA MET A 61 -1.72 2.04 13.63
C MET A 61 -1.39 3.38 14.28
N LEU A 62 -2.20 4.42 14.06
CA LEU A 62 -2.01 5.74 14.69
C LEU A 62 -2.12 5.68 16.23
N LYS A 63 -2.97 4.79 16.77
CA LYS A 63 -3.09 4.59 18.22
C LYS A 63 -1.89 3.84 18.79
N GLU A 64 -1.32 2.91 18.04
CA GLU A 64 -0.13 2.13 18.43
C GLU A 64 1.18 2.91 18.20
N LEU A 65 1.17 3.95 17.35
CA LEU A 65 2.35 4.72 16.96
C LEU A 65 3.18 5.25 18.14
N PRO A 66 2.61 5.89 19.18
CA PRO A 66 3.42 6.38 20.31
C PRO A 66 4.14 5.26 21.08
N LEU A 67 3.52 4.08 21.18
CA LEU A 67 4.07 2.91 21.87
C LEU A 67 5.22 2.29 21.08
N ASN A 68 5.05 2.17 19.75
CA ASN A 68 6.15 1.74 18.88
C ASN A 68 7.30 2.76 18.87
N ALA A 69 6.98 4.05 18.80
CA ALA A 69 7.98 5.11 18.74
C ALA A 69 8.85 5.17 20.00
N ILE A 70 8.26 5.07 21.20
CA ILE A 70 9.03 5.12 22.45
C ILE A 70 9.96 3.90 22.60
N LEU A 71 9.49 2.70 22.22
CA LEU A 71 10.31 1.48 22.26
C LEU A 71 11.44 1.53 21.23
N ALA A 72 11.16 2.00 20.02
CA ALA A 72 12.17 2.14 18.96
C ALA A 72 13.23 3.18 19.32
N ALA A 73 12.82 4.32 19.88
CA ALA A 73 13.75 5.34 20.38
C ALA A 73 14.62 4.80 21.52
N GLY A 74 14.01 4.09 22.49
CA GLY A 74 14.74 3.45 23.58
C GLY A 74 15.76 2.45 23.07
N PHE A 75 15.40 1.63 22.07
CA PHE A 75 16.31 0.68 21.46
C PHE A 75 17.52 1.37 20.81
N GLY A 76 17.28 2.34 19.93
CA GLY A 76 18.35 3.02 19.20
C GLY A 76 19.30 3.83 20.09
N VAL A 77 18.82 4.31 21.25
CA VAL A 77 19.61 5.14 22.18
C VAL A 77 20.37 4.31 23.21
N TYR A 78 19.77 3.24 23.74
CA TYR A 78 20.32 2.51 24.89
C TYR A 78 20.75 1.08 24.59
N LEU A 79 20.31 0.50 23.49
CA LEU A 79 20.51 -0.93 23.20
C LEU A 79 21.32 -1.19 21.92
N SER A 80 21.83 -0.13 21.28
CA SER A 80 22.58 -0.22 20.03
C SER A 80 23.92 -0.94 20.15
N ASP A 81 24.54 -0.92 21.32
CA ASP A 81 25.83 -1.54 21.64
C ASP A 81 25.72 -2.82 22.48
N GLU A 82 24.49 -3.21 22.82
CA GLU A 82 24.18 -4.36 23.65
C GLU A 82 24.08 -5.67 22.86
N THR A 83 24.28 -6.80 23.56
CA THR A 83 24.13 -8.14 22.97
C THR A 83 22.66 -8.47 22.69
N GLU A 84 22.41 -9.41 21.78
CA GLU A 84 21.07 -9.85 21.40
C GLU A 84 20.21 -10.27 22.62
N ASP A 85 20.80 -10.99 23.58
CA ASP A 85 20.11 -11.42 24.79
C ASP A 85 19.67 -10.25 25.68
N VAL A 86 20.55 -9.24 25.84
CA VAL A 86 20.26 -8.03 26.62
C VAL A 86 19.20 -7.19 25.90
N ARG A 87 19.30 -7.05 24.58
CA ARG A 87 18.28 -6.39 23.75
C ARG A 87 16.90 -7.05 23.92
N SER A 88 16.82 -8.37 23.71
CA SER A 88 15.57 -9.13 23.78
C SER A 88 14.93 -9.07 25.17
N SER A 89 15.72 -9.25 26.23
CA SER A 89 15.22 -9.22 27.61
C SER A 89 14.76 -7.84 28.04
N THR A 90 15.49 -6.78 27.65
CA THR A 90 15.15 -5.39 27.99
C THR A 90 13.91 -4.93 27.24
N LEU A 91 13.80 -5.22 25.94
CA LEU A 91 12.61 -4.89 25.15
C LEU A 91 11.35 -5.58 25.71
N LYS A 92 11.45 -6.85 26.14
CA LYS A 92 10.34 -7.57 26.77
C LYS A 92 9.88 -6.88 28.06
N GLN A 93 10.82 -6.47 28.91
CA GLN A 93 10.48 -5.74 30.14
C GLN A 93 9.83 -4.38 29.85
N TRP A 94 10.33 -3.62 28.88
CA TRP A 94 9.72 -2.34 28.50
C TRP A 94 8.33 -2.53 27.92
N ALA A 95 8.15 -3.54 27.06
CA ALA A 95 6.86 -3.93 26.51
C ALA A 95 5.86 -4.31 27.61
N GLU A 96 6.29 -5.02 28.65
CA GLU A 96 5.47 -5.36 29.82
C GLU A 96 5.04 -4.11 30.60
N ILE A 97 5.96 -3.16 30.85
CA ILE A 97 5.67 -1.92 31.60
C ILE A 97 4.57 -1.11 30.92
N ILE A 98 4.58 -1.03 29.58
CA ILE A 98 3.59 -0.28 28.82
C ILE A 98 2.42 -1.15 28.31
N ASN A 99 2.37 -2.43 28.70
CA ASN A 99 1.38 -3.42 28.27
C ASN A 99 1.21 -3.50 26.73
N TYR A 100 2.33 -3.56 26.01
CA TYR A 100 2.37 -3.60 24.54
C TYR A 100 3.38 -4.63 24.03
N HIS A 101 2.90 -5.83 23.70
CA HIS A 101 3.73 -6.98 23.33
C HIS A 101 3.87 -7.24 21.83
N LYS A 102 3.39 -6.32 20.98
CA LYS A 102 3.42 -6.47 19.51
C LYS A 102 4.62 -5.79 18.86
N PHE A 103 5.54 -5.25 19.65
CA PHE A 103 6.65 -4.47 19.12
C PHE A 103 7.65 -5.35 18.35
N ASP A 104 7.91 -4.99 17.11
CA ASP A 104 9.02 -5.50 16.29
C ASP A 104 9.70 -4.30 15.65
N ILE A 105 10.92 -4.01 16.07
CA ILE A 105 11.65 -2.83 15.60
C ILE A 105 11.90 -2.87 14.10
N ARG A 106 12.09 -4.06 13.52
CA ARG A 106 12.33 -4.22 12.08
C ARG A 106 11.12 -3.80 11.31
N ARG A 107 9.95 -4.32 11.68
CA ARG A 107 8.70 -3.97 11.00
C ARG A 107 8.28 -2.51 11.20
N PHE A 108 8.76 -1.88 12.28
CA PHE A 108 8.43 -0.49 12.57
C PHE A 108 9.33 0.51 11.85
N LEU A 109 10.63 0.23 11.74
CA LEU A 109 11.63 1.13 11.15
C LEU A 109 12.10 0.72 9.75
N SER A 110 11.64 -0.41 9.22
CA SER A 110 11.90 -0.81 7.84
C SER A 110 10.71 -1.51 7.19
N SER A 111 10.68 -1.43 5.87
CA SER A 111 9.75 -2.13 5.00
C SER A 111 10.31 -3.48 4.55
N GLU A 112 9.44 -4.40 4.14
CA GLU A 112 9.87 -5.67 3.54
C GLU A 112 10.75 -5.46 2.30
N SER A 113 10.47 -4.40 1.52
CA SER A 113 11.28 -4.05 0.34
C SER A 113 12.70 -3.65 0.71
N GLU A 114 12.89 -2.80 1.72
CA GLU A 114 14.23 -2.41 2.22
C GLU A 114 14.99 -3.62 2.78
N MET A 115 14.32 -4.47 3.55
CA MET A 115 14.97 -5.68 4.08
C MET A 115 15.39 -6.66 2.97
N LEU A 116 14.64 -6.74 1.87
CA LEU A 116 14.99 -7.54 0.70
C LEU A 116 16.15 -6.92 -0.08
N GLU A 117 16.19 -5.60 -0.18
CA GLU A 117 17.28 -4.86 -0.80
C GLU A 117 18.59 -5.09 -0.05
N TRP A 118 18.61 -4.94 1.27
CA TRP A 118 19.81 -5.19 2.07
C TRP A 118 20.30 -6.64 1.94
N LYS A 119 19.38 -7.62 1.89
CA LYS A 119 19.72 -9.01 1.58
C LYS A 119 20.35 -9.18 0.20
N ALA A 120 19.83 -8.50 -0.81
CA ALA A 120 20.38 -8.53 -2.16
C ALA A 120 21.79 -7.90 -2.24
N GLU A 121 22.07 -6.91 -1.39
CA GLU A 121 23.39 -6.28 -1.23
C GLU A 121 24.37 -7.13 -0.40
N GLY A 122 23.94 -8.28 0.11
CA GLY A 122 24.79 -9.23 0.83
C GLY A 122 24.77 -9.09 2.34
N LEU A 123 23.81 -8.33 2.91
CA LEU A 123 23.58 -8.31 4.35
C LEU A 123 23.12 -9.71 4.82
N PRO A 124 23.77 -10.30 5.84
CA PRO A 124 23.31 -11.53 6.47
C PRO A 124 21.84 -11.45 6.91
N GLY A 125 21.13 -12.56 6.76
CA GLY A 125 19.69 -12.63 6.97
C GLY A 125 19.26 -12.85 8.42
N ASP A 126 20.18 -12.76 9.39
CA ASP A 126 19.91 -12.94 10.81
C ASP A 126 19.35 -11.67 11.47
N GLU A 127 18.59 -11.87 12.54
CA GLU A 127 17.87 -10.81 13.24
C GLU A 127 18.78 -9.73 13.85
N PRO A 128 19.89 -10.07 14.53
CA PRO A 128 20.81 -9.06 15.07
C PRO A 128 21.45 -8.19 13.99
N THR A 129 21.77 -8.76 12.83
CA THR A 129 22.32 -8.01 11.70
C THR A 129 21.32 -7.01 11.15
N PHE A 130 20.05 -7.38 11.02
CA PHE A 130 18.99 -6.44 10.62
C PHE A 130 18.80 -5.32 11.65
N GLU A 131 18.78 -5.65 12.93
CA GLU A 131 18.69 -4.65 13.99
C GLU A 131 19.86 -3.64 13.94
N ASN A 132 21.08 -4.14 13.72
CA ASN A 132 22.26 -3.28 13.56
C ASN A 132 22.13 -2.37 12.32
N ALA A 133 21.66 -2.90 11.19
CA ALA A 133 21.42 -2.12 9.98
C ALA A 133 20.40 -1.00 10.21
N ILE A 134 19.30 -1.30 10.93
CA ILE A 134 18.29 -0.32 11.29
C ILE A 134 18.88 0.81 12.14
N VAL A 135 19.70 0.48 13.14
CA VAL A 135 20.37 1.48 14.00
C VAL A 135 21.33 2.35 13.18
N ILE A 136 22.09 1.75 12.28
CA ILE A 136 23.04 2.48 11.40
C ILE A 136 22.30 3.46 10.49
N LEU A 137 21.15 3.05 9.91
CA LEU A 137 20.43 3.83 8.91
C LEU A 137 19.49 4.88 9.52
N ASN A 138 18.92 4.61 10.70
CA ASN A 138 17.97 5.51 11.37
C ASN A 138 18.59 6.31 12.52
N GLY A 139 19.86 6.05 12.84
CA GLY A 139 20.59 6.75 13.89
C GLY A 139 20.84 8.22 13.55
N VAL A 140 20.66 9.10 14.53
CA VAL A 140 20.94 10.54 14.38
C VAL A 140 22.45 10.83 14.49
N GLN A 141 23.16 10.01 15.27
CA GLN A 141 24.60 10.13 15.47
C GLN A 141 25.36 9.23 14.50
N VAL A 142 26.60 9.60 14.19
CA VAL A 142 27.49 8.77 13.38
C VAL A 142 27.75 7.45 14.12
N PRO A 143 27.41 6.28 13.53
CA PRO A 143 27.57 5.01 14.22
C PRO A 143 29.04 4.60 14.29
N LEU A 144 29.45 4.06 15.44
CA LEU A 144 30.71 3.35 15.59
C LEU A 144 30.47 1.86 15.37
N VAL A 145 30.89 1.34 14.22
CA VAL A 145 30.69 -0.07 13.85
C VAL A 145 31.87 -0.91 14.31
N ILE A 146 31.61 -1.94 15.11
CA ILE A 146 32.60 -2.93 15.55
C ILE A 146 32.28 -4.26 14.86
N ASP A 147 33.06 -4.62 13.84
CA ASP A 147 32.91 -5.88 13.11
C ASP A 147 34.21 -6.71 13.12
N PRO A 148 34.32 -7.73 13.99
CA PRO A 148 35.50 -8.58 14.06
C PRO A 148 35.60 -9.56 12.87
N ALA A 149 34.53 -9.78 12.09
CA ALA A 149 34.51 -10.75 10.98
C ALA A 149 35.25 -10.23 9.73
N ILE A 150 35.42 -8.92 9.59
CA ILE A 150 36.21 -8.31 8.50
C ILE A 150 37.67 -8.78 8.53
N HIS A 151 38.21 -9.16 9.69
CA HIS A 151 39.61 -9.57 9.83
C HIS A 151 39.92 -11.00 9.34
N GLN A 152 38.91 -11.79 8.94
CA GLN A 152 39.11 -13.18 8.48
C GLN A 152 39.00 -13.37 6.95
N ARG A 153 38.82 -12.28 6.18
CA ARG A 153 38.73 -12.32 4.71
C ARG A 153 39.92 -11.68 3.97
N GLY A 154 41.04 -11.49 4.67
CA GLY A 154 42.31 -11.01 4.11
C GLY A 154 43.29 -12.14 3.79
#